data_AF-A0A922MU77-F1
#
_entry.id   AF-A0A922MU77-F1
#
_cell.length_a   1.000
_cell.length_b   1.000
_cell.length_c   1.000
_cell.angle_alpha   90.00
_cell.angle_beta   90.00
_cell.angle_gamma   90.00
#
_symmetry.space_group_name_H-M   'P 1'
#
loop_
_entity.id
_entity.type
_entity.pdbx_description
1 polymer ?
#
loop_
_entity_poly.entity_id
_entity_poly.type
_entity_poly.pdbx_seq_one_letter_code
_entity_poly.pdbx_strand_id
1 'polypeptide(L)'
;MKTPYNSLSALIEAQQSSKRISVPPLSFYLRQKDKPDGQFKLIKIQLNSNNVRETVVKVLNACDISTKYIDKIPDRPKVSNFSKAFSNRKHDYAYEQYEKEFDVGQIKRKVAEKKFSANIVEWVHANSRDAKNKYESAAATREQVQSLISNLCKTYGIKQVKYDSGWNMSHIRGALQSLDALASQHPNIMTNLEGRTIALGQFTGVSLDGDVFLNIMDVRNEWMSLIKKVSQEDSALVMIPNYEKALSSILRDIHIRRRKFMPKVSAYQYCSHLRQLITSIGDFYGRGSKFPPGVPESLQKYEIVIEPEAGPLMVSPTGQFITPSSCPAGELVAFIASHLDEATLLMTEYSINKHVEKALHKEVVKRFGLLDLRKDDSITPAYMISCCQRLLTRSEQLHVKGYCAYPGIFNHELFFV
;
A
#
# COMPACT_ATOMS: atom_id res chain seq x y z
N MET A 1 1.37 -6.21 -14.09
CA MET A 1 2.17 -4.99 -14.38
C MET A 1 3.39 -4.76 -13.47
N LYS A 2 3.47 -5.31 -12.24
CA LYS A 2 4.62 -5.10 -11.32
C LYS A 2 5.91 -5.86 -11.67
N THR A 3 5.83 -6.92 -12.47
CA THR A 3 6.96 -7.84 -12.75
C THR A 3 8.13 -7.22 -13.51
N PRO A 4 7.94 -6.46 -14.61
CA PRO A 4 9.08 -5.89 -15.35
C PRO A 4 9.80 -4.79 -14.55
N TYR A 5 9.03 -3.98 -13.81
CA TYR A 5 9.58 -2.92 -12.97
C TYR A 5 10.44 -3.47 -11.84
N ASN A 6 9.93 -4.46 -11.10
CA ASN A 6 10.66 -5.06 -9.99
C ASN A 6 11.98 -5.70 -10.47
N SER A 7 11.96 -6.36 -11.64
CA SER A 7 13.16 -6.94 -12.26
C SER A 7 14.19 -5.87 -12.65
N LEU A 8 13.75 -4.75 -13.25
CA LEU A 8 14.64 -3.63 -13.58
C LEU A 8 15.24 -2.99 -12.32
N SER A 9 14.41 -2.79 -11.29
CA SER A 9 14.84 -2.23 -10.01
C SER A 9 15.89 -3.10 -9.34
N ALA A 10 15.68 -4.42 -9.32
CA ALA A 10 16.64 -5.37 -8.75
C ALA A 10 17.97 -5.38 -9.51
N LEU A 11 17.94 -5.28 -10.85
CA LEU A 11 19.14 -5.17 -11.68
C LEU A 11 19.96 -3.91 -11.34
N ILE A 12 19.29 -2.76 -11.25
CA ILE A 12 19.96 -1.49 -10.94
C ILE A 12 20.55 -1.52 -9.53
N GLU A 13 19.83 -2.06 -8.55
CA GLU A 13 20.32 -2.20 -7.16
C GLU A 13 21.54 -3.12 -7.07
N ALA A 14 21.55 -4.23 -7.84
CA ALA A 14 22.71 -5.10 -7.95
C ALA A 14 23.91 -4.36 -8.55
N GLN A 15 23.73 -3.64 -9.66
CA GLN A 15 24.80 -2.89 -10.32
C GLN A 15 25.35 -1.74 -9.44
N GLN A 16 24.48 -1.03 -8.72
CA GLN A 16 24.88 0.00 -7.75
C GLN A 16 25.72 -0.58 -6.60
N SER A 17 25.46 -1.83 -6.23
CA SER A 17 26.20 -2.58 -5.23
C SER A 17 27.42 -3.33 -5.79
N SER A 18 27.82 -3.08 -7.05
CA SER A 18 28.89 -3.79 -7.77
C SER A 18 28.69 -5.32 -7.87
N LYS A 19 27.44 -5.77 -7.93
CA LYS A 19 27.03 -7.17 -8.10
C LYS A 19 26.45 -7.39 -9.50
N ARG A 20 26.58 -8.61 -10.02
CA ARG A 20 26.01 -9.01 -11.33
C ARG A 20 24.75 -9.83 -11.11
N ILE A 21 23.71 -9.57 -11.88
CA ILE A 21 22.47 -10.33 -11.89
C ILE A 21 21.99 -10.44 -13.34
N SER A 22 21.55 -11.63 -13.75
CA SER A 22 20.92 -11.84 -15.05
C SER A 22 19.41 -11.72 -14.87
N VAL A 23 18.79 -10.79 -15.58
CA VAL A 23 17.33 -10.65 -15.57
C VAL A 23 16.73 -11.20 -16.86
N PRO A 24 15.57 -11.88 -16.80
CA PRO A 24 14.87 -12.30 -18.00
C PRO A 24 14.48 -11.07 -18.84
N PRO A 25 14.22 -11.25 -20.16
CA PRO A 25 13.87 -10.15 -21.05
C PRO A 25 12.69 -9.33 -20.50
N LEU A 26 12.91 -8.05 -20.25
CA LEU A 26 11.88 -7.14 -19.78
C LEU A 26 10.89 -6.88 -20.91
N SER A 27 9.63 -7.23 -20.69
CA SER A 27 8.55 -6.99 -21.64
C SER A 27 7.56 -5.98 -21.04
N PHE A 28 7.36 -4.85 -21.71
CA PHE A 28 6.36 -3.85 -21.29
C PHE A 28 5.74 -3.13 -22.49
N TYR A 29 4.59 -2.51 -22.26
CA TYR A 29 3.81 -1.83 -23.29
C TYR A 29 4.04 -0.32 -23.21
N LEU A 30 4.37 0.30 -24.34
CA LEU A 30 4.54 1.75 -24.47
C LEU A 30 3.36 2.35 -25.23
N ARG A 31 2.73 3.39 -24.68
CA ARG A 31 1.68 4.16 -25.35
C ARG A 31 2.30 5.00 -26.47
N GLN A 32 1.81 4.86 -27.70
CA GLN A 32 2.29 5.66 -28.82
C GLN A 32 1.68 7.07 -28.76
N LYS A 33 2.51 8.11 -28.70
CA LYS A 33 2.06 9.51 -28.57
C LYS A 33 1.34 10.04 -29.81
N ASP A 34 1.53 9.39 -30.96
CA ASP A 34 1.10 9.89 -32.27
C ASP A 34 -0.18 9.19 -32.79
N LYS A 35 -0.87 8.42 -31.95
CA LYS A 35 -2.05 7.63 -32.33
C LYS A 35 -3.17 7.75 -31.28
N PRO A 36 -4.45 7.58 -31.68
CA PRO A 36 -5.58 7.65 -30.76
C PRO A 36 -5.47 6.62 -29.62
N ASP A 37 -6.14 6.94 -28.51
CA ASP A 37 -6.09 6.19 -27.26
C ASP A 37 -6.33 4.69 -27.45
N GLY A 38 -5.39 3.88 -26.93
CA GLY A 38 -5.51 2.41 -26.86
C GLY A 38 -4.48 1.61 -27.66
N GLN A 39 -3.64 2.23 -28.52
CA GLN A 39 -2.57 1.50 -29.22
C GLN A 39 -1.27 1.47 -28.41
N PHE A 40 -0.86 0.26 -28.02
CA PHE A 40 0.36 0.01 -27.26
C PHE A 40 1.39 -0.78 -28.08
N LYS A 41 2.65 -0.33 -28.06
CA LYS A 41 3.79 -1.05 -28.64
C LYS A 41 4.40 -1.96 -27.56
N LEU A 42 4.44 -3.27 -27.80
CA LEU A 42 5.17 -4.20 -26.93
C LEU A 42 6.67 -4.03 -27.16
N ILE A 43 7.40 -3.66 -26.12
CA ILE A 43 8.86 -3.54 -26.11
C ILE A 43 9.41 -4.73 -25.32
N LYS A 44 10.40 -5.42 -25.90
CA LYS A 44 11.17 -6.48 -25.24
C LYS A 44 12.64 -6.07 -25.17
N ILE A 45 13.18 -5.98 -23.96
CA ILE A 45 14.56 -5.53 -23.72
C ILE A 45 15.33 -6.65 -23.01
N GLN A 46 16.46 -7.04 -23.59
CA GLN A 46 17.44 -7.86 -22.88
C GLN A 46 18.45 -6.96 -22.17
N LEU A 47 18.46 -7.04 -20.84
CA LEU A 47 19.39 -6.27 -20.01
C LEU A 47 20.52 -7.17 -19.54
N ASN A 48 21.62 -7.10 -20.27
CA ASN A 48 22.86 -7.85 -20.02
C ASN A 48 24.03 -6.93 -19.63
N SER A 49 23.77 -5.64 -19.38
CA SER A 49 24.81 -4.68 -18.98
C SER A 49 25.19 -4.83 -17.50
N ASN A 50 26.47 -4.58 -17.20
CA ASN A 50 27.00 -4.54 -15.82
C ASN A 50 27.07 -3.11 -15.27
N ASN A 51 26.73 -2.11 -16.09
CA ASN A 51 26.79 -0.70 -15.76
C ASN A 51 25.38 -0.09 -15.73
N VAL A 52 25.06 0.64 -14.66
CA VAL A 52 23.79 1.36 -14.51
C VAL A 52 23.56 2.32 -15.67
N ARG A 53 24.60 3.05 -16.10
CA ARG A 53 24.51 3.99 -17.23
C ARG A 53 24.10 3.28 -18.52
N GLU A 54 24.79 2.19 -18.87
CA GLU A 54 24.48 1.41 -20.07
C GLU A 54 23.08 0.80 -20.02
N THR A 55 22.66 0.35 -18.84
CA THR A 55 21.33 -0.22 -18.61
C THR A 55 20.25 0.83 -18.86
N VAL A 56 20.41 2.04 -18.30
CA VAL A 56 19.48 3.15 -18.51
C VAL A 56 19.47 3.58 -19.98
N VAL A 57 20.64 3.69 -20.63
CA VAL A 57 20.73 4.02 -22.06
C VAL A 57 20.00 2.99 -22.93
N LYS A 58 20.19 1.69 -22.67
CA LYS A 58 19.49 0.61 -23.39
C LYS A 58 17.98 0.70 -23.22
N VAL A 59 17.50 1.00 -22.01
CA VAL A 59 16.05 1.14 -21.74
C VAL A 59 15.48 2.36 -22.45
N LEU A 60 16.13 3.52 -22.37
CA LEU A 60 15.66 4.74 -23.02
C LEU A 60 15.64 4.62 -24.54
N ASN A 61 16.70 4.06 -25.13
CA ASN A 61 16.76 3.81 -26.58
C ASN A 61 15.65 2.86 -27.04
N ALA A 62 15.38 1.79 -26.28
CA ALA A 62 14.29 0.87 -26.61
C ALA A 62 12.90 1.52 -26.53
N CYS A 63 12.76 2.61 -25.76
CA CYS A 63 11.54 3.41 -25.65
C CYS A 63 11.49 4.59 -26.63
N ASP A 64 12.43 4.69 -27.59
CA ASP A 64 12.56 5.82 -28.52
C ASP A 64 12.74 7.18 -27.78
N ILE A 65 13.33 7.17 -26.57
CA ILE A 65 13.59 8.37 -25.75
C ILE A 65 15.05 8.81 -25.90
N SER A 66 15.26 10.12 -26.11
CA SER A 66 16.61 10.67 -26.30
C SER A 66 17.52 10.48 -25.08
N THR A 67 18.75 10.02 -25.33
CA THR A 67 19.80 9.83 -24.30
C THR A 67 20.75 11.01 -24.16
N LYS A 68 20.57 12.09 -24.92
CA LYS A 68 21.45 13.28 -24.95
C LYS A 68 21.69 13.92 -23.56
N TYR A 69 20.78 13.71 -22.62
CA TYR A 69 20.91 14.19 -21.24
C TYR A 69 21.87 13.34 -20.41
N ILE A 70 22.00 12.04 -20.68
CA ILE A 70 22.87 11.10 -19.95
C ILE A 70 24.34 11.38 -20.26
N ASP A 71 24.64 11.77 -21.50
CA ASP A 71 26.00 12.10 -21.96
C ASP A 71 26.60 13.31 -21.22
N LYS A 72 25.75 14.17 -20.64
CA LYS A 72 26.16 15.35 -19.85
C LYS A 72 26.47 15.01 -18.38
N ILE A 73 26.18 13.79 -17.93
CA ILE A 73 26.47 13.36 -16.55
C ILE A 73 27.94 12.89 -16.51
N PRO A 74 28.76 13.23 -15.50
CA PRO A 74 30.12 12.70 -15.38
C PRO A 74 30.14 11.23 -14.94
N ASP A 75 31.03 10.40 -15.51
CA ASP A 75 31.25 9.01 -15.06
C ASP A 75 32.10 8.98 -13.77
N ARG A 76 31.43 9.08 -12.61
CA ARG A 76 31.95 8.96 -11.21
C ARG A 76 33.20 9.82 -10.82
N PRO A 77 33.23 10.38 -9.61
CA PRO A 77 34.46 10.99 -9.08
C PRO A 77 35.54 9.93 -8.77
N LYS A 78 36.81 10.26 -9.05
CA LYS A 78 37.98 9.43 -8.74
C LYS A 78 38.12 9.26 -7.23
N VAL A 79 37.77 8.08 -6.69
CA VAL A 79 38.08 7.72 -5.29
C VAL A 79 39.33 6.84 -5.29
N SER A 80 40.32 7.28 -4.50
CA SER A 80 41.66 6.71 -4.34
C SER A 80 41.64 5.27 -3.79
N ASN A 81 42.60 4.47 -4.27
CA ASN A 81 42.88 3.10 -3.88
C ASN A 81 43.13 2.93 -2.37
N PHE A 82 42.12 2.58 -1.57
CA PHE A 82 42.32 2.02 -0.23
C PHE A 82 41.12 1.16 0.21
N SER A 83 41.14 -0.12 -0.16
CA SER A 83 40.60 -1.26 0.62
C SER A 83 40.48 -2.50 -0.27
N LYS A 84 41.62 -3.01 -0.73
CA LYS A 84 41.71 -4.31 -1.41
C LYS A 84 42.20 -5.35 -0.41
N ALA A 85 41.42 -5.60 0.63
CA ALA A 85 41.68 -6.65 1.60
C ALA A 85 40.45 -6.88 2.47
N PHE A 86 39.48 -7.68 2.01
CA PHE A 86 38.80 -8.69 2.82
C PHE A 86 38.01 -9.59 1.86
N SER A 87 38.53 -10.80 1.75
CA SER A 87 38.22 -11.87 0.81
C SER A 87 36.75 -12.34 0.85
N ASN A 88 36.12 -12.27 -0.32
CA ASN A 88 34.85 -12.89 -0.71
C ASN A 88 34.96 -14.43 -0.73
N ARG A 89 34.64 -15.10 0.37
CA ARG A 89 34.32 -16.55 0.34
C ARG A 89 33.03 -16.93 1.07
N LYS A 90 32.42 -16.02 1.84
CA LYS A 90 31.12 -16.24 2.51
C LYS A 90 29.91 -15.71 1.72
N HIS A 91 30.13 -14.87 0.72
CA HIS A 91 29.08 -14.16 -0.02
C HIS A 91 28.54 -14.95 -1.23
N ASP A 92 29.35 -15.82 -1.84
CA ASP A 92 28.94 -16.61 -3.00
C ASP A 92 27.82 -17.62 -2.65
N TYR A 93 27.86 -18.19 -1.44
CA TYR A 93 26.85 -19.16 -0.96
C TYR A 93 25.49 -18.51 -0.62
N ALA A 94 25.49 -17.23 -0.25
CA ALA A 94 24.26 -16.50 0.10
C ALA A 94 23.49 -16.02 -1.15
N TYR A 95 24.19 -15.83 -2.28
CA TYR A 95 23.59 -15.33 -3.52
C TYR A 95 23.09 -16.45 -4.45
N GLU A 96 23.72 -17.63 -4.45
CA GLU A 96 23.18 -18.83 -5.13
C GLU A 96 21.82 -19.29 -4.55
N GLN A 97 21.54 -18.97 -3.29
CA GLN A 97 20.22 -19.20 -2.67
C GLN A 97 19.16 -18.19 -3.13
N TYR A 98 19.56 -16.94 -3.43
CA TYR A 98 18.69 -15.83 -3.83
C TYR A 98 18.22 -15.95 -5.29
N GLU A 99 19.10 -16.39 -6.22
CA GLU A 99 18.72 -16.65 -7.62
C GLU A 99 17.68 -17.77 -7.75
N LYS A 100 17.70 -18.77 -6.85
CA LYS A 100 16.70 -19.85 -6.81
C LYS A 100 15.36 -19.43 -6.20
N GLU A 101 15.26 -18.26 -5.56
CA GLU A 101 14.06 -17.83 -4.83
C GLU A 101 13.04 -17.07 -5.70
N PHE A 102 13.43 -16.65 -6.92
CA PHE A 102 12.61 -15.78 -7.78
C PHE A 102 12.22 -16.34 -9.16
N ASP A 103 12.58 -17.58 -9.48
CA ASP A 103 11.99 -18.29 -10.62
C ASP A 103 10.52 -18.59 -10.32
N VAL A 104 9.59 -18.03 -11.10
CA VAL A 104 8.13 -18.18 -10.90
C VAL A 104 7.68 -19.64 -10.96
N GLY A 105 8.40 -20.50 -11.70
CA GLY A 105 8.22 -21.94 -11.71
C GLY A 105 8.65 -22.59 -10.39
N GLN A 106 9.79 -22.18 -9.84
CA GLN A 106 10.25 -22.59 -8.52
C GLN A 106 9.59 -21.86 -7.35
N ILE A 107 8.92 -20.72 -7.50
CA ILE A 107 8.11 -20.12 -6.44
C ILE A 107 6.85 -20.96 -6.26
N LYS A 108 6.17 -21.34 -7.35
CA LYS A 108 5.06 -22.29 -7.26
C LYS A 108 5.52 -23.64 -6.72
N ARG A 109 6.70 -24.12 -7.14
CA ARG A 109 7.27 -25.37 -6.66
C ARG A 109 7.80 -25.28 -5.22
N LYS A 110 8.40 -24.17 -4.76
CA LYS A 110 8.81 -23.90 -3.38
C LYS A 110 7.66 -23.56 -2.45
N VAL A 111 6.55 -23.00 -2.93
CA VAL A 111 5.32 -22.88 -2.13
C VAL A 111 4.69 -24.27 -1.95
N ALA A 112 4.88 -25.18 -2.91
CA ALA A 112 4.50 -26.59 -2.79
C ALA A 112 5.53 -27.47 -2.04
N GLU A 113 6.83 -27.14 -2.09
CA GLU A 113 7.97 -27.92 -1.56
C GLU A 113 8.52 -27.38 -0.23
N LYS A 114 8.34 -26.09 0.09
CA LYS A 114 8.41 -25.61 1.48
C LYS A 114 7.24 -26.29 2.14
N LYS A 115 7.49 -27.47 2.73
CA LYS A 115 6.66 -28.05 3.77
C LYS A 115 6.18 -26.87 4.60
N PHE A 116 4.88 -26.56 4.52
CA PHE A 116 4.27 -25.71 5.51
C PHE A 116 4.78 -26.25 6.83
N SER A 117 5.53 -25.43 7.56
CA SER A 117 5.99 -25.81 8.89
C SER A 117 4.75 -26.36 9.58
N ALA A 118 4.79 -27.61 10.04
CA ALA A 118 3.57 -28.29 10.48
C ALA A 118 2.90 -27.50 11.63
N ASN A 119 3.67 -26.62 12.27
CA ASN A 119 3.22 -25.61 13.19
C ASN A 119 4.00 -24.28 13.02
N ILE A 120 3.39 -23.19 13.48
CA ILE A 120 3.95 -21.82 13.50
C ILE A 120 5.27 -21.73 14.29
N VAL A 121 5.49 -22.61 15.26
CA VAL A 121 6.68 -22.60 16.13
C VAL A 121 7.94 -22.91 15.32
N GLU A 122 7.86 -23.94 14.49
CA GLU A 122 8.95 -24.33 13.59
C GLU A 122 9.23 -23.23 12.55
N TRP A 123 8.18 -22.56 12.04
CA TRP A 123 8.35 -21.46 11.10
C TRP A 123 9.08 -20.27 11.72
N VAL A 124 8.64 -19.82 12.90
CA VAL A 124 9.27 -18.70 13.60
C VAL A 124 10.72 -19.04 13.95
N HIS A 125 11.00 -20.25 14.43
CA HIS A 125 12.36 -20.68 14.73
C HIS A 125 13.25 -20.68 13.48
N ALA A 126 12.75 -21.21 12.36
CA ALA A 126 13.51 -21.28 11.11
C ALA A 126 13.79 -19.90 10.49
N ASN A 127 12.91 -18.91 10.66
CA ASN A 127 13.01 -17.61 9.99
C ASN A 127 13.52 -16.47 10.89
N SER A 128 13.50 -16.62 12.22
CA SER A 128 13.84 -15.55 13.17
C SER A 128 15.25 -14.99 12.99
N ARG A 129 16.25 -15.88 12.80
CA ARG A 129 17.65 -15.48 12.60
C ARG A 129 17.83 -14.68 11.30
N ASP A 130 17.22 -15.13 10.22
CA ASP A 130 17.32 -14.47 8.92
C ASP A 130 16.58 -13.14 8.88
N ALA A 131 15.41 -13.07 9.53
CA ALA A 131 14.68 -11.81 9.71
C ALA A 131 15.51 -10.79 10.50
N LYS A 132 16.19 -11.22 11.57
CA LYS A 132 17.09 -10.35 12.36
C LYS A 132 18.27 -9.84 11.52
N ASN A 133 18.97 -10.72 10.81
CA ASN A 133 20.09 -10.33 9.95
C ASN A 133 19.65 -9.33 8.87
N LYS A 134 18.47 -9.53 8.27
CA LYS A 134 17.89 -8.59 7.28
C LYS A 134 17.54 -7.24 7.92
N TYR A 135 16.97 -7.24 9.11
CA TYR A 135 16.63 -6.02 9.85
C TYR A 135 17.87 -5.20 10.24
N GLU A 136 18.93 -5.88 10.70
CA GLU A 136 20.21 -5.28 11.07
C GLU A 136 20.97 -4.75 9.85
N SER A 137 21.00 -5.50 8.75
CA SER A 137 21.67 -5.04 7.52
C SER A 137 21.00 -3.82 6.88
N ALA A 138 19.70 -3.60 7.14
CA ALA A 138 18.97 -2.40 6.71
C ALA A 138 19.09 -1.20 7.67
N ALA A 139 19.87 -1.29 8.76
CA ALA A 139 19.95 -0.23 9.78
C ALA A 139 20.38 1.13 9.22
N ALA A 140 21.48 1.18 8.46
CA ALA A 140 21.98 2.43 7.88
C ALA A 140 20.97 3.09 6.92
N THR A 141 20.25 2.30 6.11
CA THR A 141 19.21 2.82 5.21
C THR A 141 18.03 3.38 6.02
N ARG A 142 17.64 2.71 7.11
CA ARG A 142 16.57 3.21 8.00
C ARG A 142 16.96 4.52 8.66
N GLU A 143 18.19 4.64 9.15
CA GLU A 143 18.70 5.90 9.73
C GLU A 143 18.72 7.04 8.72
N GLN A 144 19.14 6.77 7.47
CA GLN A 144 19.10 7.76 6.39
C GLN A 144 17.66 8.21 6.07
N VAL A 145 16.71 7.27 6.01
CA VAL A 145 15.29 7.59 5.79
C VAL A 145 14.77 8.49 6.92
N GLN A 146 15.05 8.17 8.17
CA GLN A 146 14.63 8.98 9.32
C GLN A 146 15.26 10.37 9.32
N SER A 147 16.55 10.46 8.96
CA SER A 147 17.24 11.74 8.82
C SER A 147 16.62 12.63 7.73
N LEU A 148 16.35 12.06 6.55
CA LEU A 148 15.68 12.78 5.45
C LEU A 148 14.28 13.27 5.85
N ILE A 149 13.48 12.42 6.51
CA ILE A 149 12.16 12.79 7.02
C ILE A 149 12.29 13.95 8.02
N SER A 150 13.21 13.84 8.99
CA SER A 150 13.41 14.88 10.00
C SER A 150 13.81 16.22 9.37
N ASN A 151 14.70 16.20 8.38
CA ASN A 151 15.15 17.40 7.68
C ASN A 151 14.00 18.06 6.90
N LEU A 152 13.22 17.28 6.14
CA LEU A 152 12.05 17.79 5.41
C LEU A 152 11.02 18.41 6.36
N CYS A 153 10.68 17.72 7.46
CA CYS A 153 9.74 18.23 8.46
C CYS A 153 10.21 19.55 9.10
N LYS A 154 11.47 19.61 9.53
CA LYS A 154 12.03 20.80 10.18
C LYS A 154 12.15 21.98 9.24
N THR A 155 12.54 21.74 7.99
CA THR A 155 12.85 22.81 7.03
C THR A 155 11.59 23.45 6.44
N TYR A 156 10.56 22.64 6.17
CA TYR A 156 9.35 23.09 5.45
C TYR A 156 8.08 23.06 6.31
N GLY A 157 8.20 22.83 7.63
CA GLY A 157 7.06 22.80 8.54
C GLY A 157 6.09 21.64 8.29
N ILE A 158 6.52 20.58 7.60
CA ILE A 158 5.69 19.39 7.35
C ILE A 158 5.43 18.69 8.68
N LYS A 159 4.17 18.35 8.97
CA LYS A 159 3.76 17.74 10.24
C LYS A 159 4.41 16.37 10.47
N GLN A 160 4.37 15.51 9.45
CA GLN A 160 5.03 14.21 9.46
C GLN A 160 5.08 13.64 8.04
N VAL A 161 6.00 12.70 7.80
CA VAL A 161 6.04 11.90 6.56
C VAL A 161 5.77 10.44 6.90
N LYS A 162 4.76 9.86 6.26
CA LYS A 162 4.40 8.44 6.29
C LYS A 162 4.83 7.78 4.98
N TYR A 163 5.00 6.47 5.00
CA TYR A 163 5.21 5.68 3.79
C TYR A 163 4.49 4.34 3.88
N ASP A 164 4.05 3.83 2.73
CA ASP A 164 3.39 2.54 2.60
C ASP A 164 4.38 1.38 2.85
N SER A 165 3.98 0.41 3.67
CA SER A 165 4.75 -0.79 4.04
C SER A 165 4.99 -1.76 2.87
N GLY A 166 4.31 -1.57 1.74
CA GLY A 166 4.52 -2.37 0.53
C GLY A 166 5.82 -2.07 -0.23
N TRP A 167 6.56 -1.04 0.17
CA TRP A 167 7.81 -0.62 -0.49
C TRP A 167 9.05 -0.95 0.33
N ASN A 168 10.15 -1.25 -0.36
CA ASN A 168 11.42 -1.47 0.31
C ASN A 168 12.01 -0.13 0.79
N MET A 169 12.87 -0.18 1.82
CA MET A 169 13.45 1.02 2.42
C MET A 169 14.33 1.82 1.44
N SER A 170 14.92 1.17 0.43
CA SER A 170 15.72 1.81 -0.61
C SER A 170 14.86 2.70 -1.53
N HIS A 171 13.66 2.25 -1.91
CA HIS A 171 12.69 3.01 -2.70
C HIS A 171 12.18 4.22 -1.92
N ILE A 172 11.84 4.02 -0.64
CA ILE A 172 11.44 5.13 0.24
C ILE A 172 12.56 6.16 0.35
N ARG A 173 13.81 5.74 0.54
CA ARG A 173 14.97 6.64 0.56
C ARG A 173 15.09 7.42 -0.76
N GLY A 174 14.97 6.77 -1.91
CA GLY A 174 15.07 7.43 -3.21
C GLY A 174 13.94 8.44 -3.47
N ALA A 175 12.72 8.12 -3.03
CA ALA A 175 11.59 9.03 -3.10
C ALA A 175 11.80 10.26 -2.21
N LEU A 176 12.29 10.08 -0.98
CA LEU A 176 12.62 11.18 -0.06
C LEU A 176 13.74 12.08 -0.61
N GLN A 177 14.80 11.50 -1.18
CA GLN A 177 15.86 12.28 -1.84
C GLN A 177 15.32 13.08 -3.03
N SER A 178 14.38 12.51 -3.79
CA SER A 178 13.74 13.19 -4.91
C SER A 178 12.84 14.34 -4.47
N LEU A 179 12.17 14.18 -3.32
CA LEU A 179 11.35 15.22 -2.70
C LEU A 179 12.22 16.34 -2.11
N ASP A 180 13.31 15.99 -1.44
CA ASP A 180 14.29 16.96 -0.90
C ASP A 180 14.93 17.81 -2.01
N ALA A 181 15.28 17.18 -3.14
CA ALA A 181 15.76 17.88 -4.32
C ALA A 181 14.68 18.80 -4.93
N LEU A 182 13.41 18.35 -5.01
CA LEU A 182 12.29 19.18 -5.47
C LEU A 182 12.12 20.39 -4.56
N ALA A 183 12.15 20.17 -3.25
CA ALA A 183 11.93 21.19 -2.23
C ALA A 183 13.03 22.26 -2.28
N SER A 184 14.28 21.83 -2.46
CA SER A 184 15.44 22.72 -2.62
C SER A 184 15.37 23.55 -3.92
N GLN A 185 14.86 22.97 -5.01
CA GLN A 185 14.71 23.65 -6.30
C GLN A 185 13.52 24.61 -6.34
N HIS A 186 12.46 24.30 -5.58
CA HIS A 186 11.20 25.05 -5.58
C HIS A 186 10.71 25.29 -4.15
N PRO A 187 11.43 26.09 -3.33
CA PRO A 187 11.06 26.31 -1.94
C PRO A 187 9.72 27.04 -1.79
N ASN A 188 9.35 27.86 -2.79
CA ASN A 188 8.12 28.65 -2.78
C ASN A 188 6.85 27.79 -2.72
N ILE A 189 6.82 26.62 -3.36
CA ILE A 189 5.64 25.74 -3.36
C ILE A 189 5.56 24.87 -2.11
N MET A 190 6.67 24.71 -1.38
CA MET A 190 6.72 23.87 -0.18
C MET A 190 5.89 24.44 0.98
N THR A 191 5.62 25.75 0.95
CA THR A 191 4.68 26.43 1.87
C THR A 191 3.30 25.79 1.85
N ASN A 192 2.86 25.22 0.71
CA ASN A 192 1.57 24.52 0.61
C ASN A 192 1.53 23.21 1.41
N LEU A 193 2.67 22.69 1.85
CA LEU A 193 2.81 21.46 2.63
C LEU A 193 2.99 21.73 4.13
N GLU A 194 3.07 22.99 4.55
CA GLU A 194 3.19 23.36 5.95
C GLU A 194 2.00 22.84 6.76
N GLY A 195 2.27 22.24 7.92
CA GLY A 195 1.25 21.65 8.79
C GLY A 195 0.60 20.35 8.27
N ARG A 196 0.98 19.87 7.08
CA ARG A 196 0.38 18.67 6.48
C ARG A 196 1.16 17.40 6.76
N THR A 197 0.46 16.26 6.75
CA THR A 197 1.11 14.96 6.64
C THR A 197 1.36 14.65 5.16
N ILE A 198 2.55 14.18 4.83
CA ILE A 198 2.86 13.63 3.51
C ILE A 198 2.88 12.10 3.59
N ALA A 199 2.34 11.41 2.60
CA ALA A 199 2.35 9.95 2.51
C ALA A 199 2.98 9.49 1.18
N LEU A 200 4.10 8.77 1.25
CA LEU A 200 4.72 8.13 0.09
C LEU A 200 4.06 6.78 -0.18
N GLY A 201 3.44 6.62 -1.35
CA GLY A 201 2.63 5.43 -1.65
C GLY A 201 2.51 5.10 -3.12
N GLN A 202 1.38 4.52 -3.51
CA GLN A 202 1.04 4.14 -4.91
C GLN A 202 -0.01 5.08 -5.53
N PHE A 203 -0.31 6.19 -4.87
CA PHE A 203 -1.36 7.15 -5.24
C PHE A 203 -0.82 8.57 -5.11
N THR A 204 -1.22 9.45 -6.02
CA THR A 204 -0.93 10.89 -5.98
C THR A 204 -2.23 11.66 -5.85
N GLY A 205 -2.38 12.43 -4.78
CA GLY A 205 -3.58 13.23 -4.52
C GLY A 205 -3.73 13.58 -3.04
N VAL A 206 -4.78 14.33 -2.69
CA VAL A 206 -5.10 14.65 -1.29
C VAL A 206 -6.13 13.65 -0.79
N SER A 207 -5.84 12.97 0.31
CA SER A 207 -6.76 12.01 0.92
C SER A 207 -7.95 12.70 1.58
N LEU A 208 -8.96 11.90 1.95
CA LEU A 208 -10.14 12.38 2.68
C LEU A 208 -9.83 12.90 4.09
N ASP A 209 -8.63 12.62 4.62
CA ASP A 209 -8.13 13.12 5.91
C ASP A 209 -7.25 14.37 5.74
N GLY A 210 -7.01 14.83 4.51
CA GLY A 210 -6.14 15.96 4.19
C GLY A 210 -4.65 15.62 4.10
N ASP A 211 -4.28 14.34 4.20
CA ASP A 211 -2.90 13.88 3.98
C ASP A 211 -2.57 13.99 2.48
N VAL A 212 -1.39 14.51 2.15
CA VAL A 212 -0.92 14.64 0.75
C VAL A 212 -0.18 13.37 0.35
N PHE A 213 -0.75 12.61 -0.57
CA PHE A 213 -0.14 11.39 -1.09
C PHE A 213 0.70 11.69 -2.32
N LEU A 214 1.91 11.14 -2.35
CA LEU A 214 2.82 11.17 -3.49
C LEU A 214 3.12 9.74 -3.92
N ASN A 215 2.74 9.39 -5.14
CA ASN A 215 3.09 8.10 -5.70
C ASN A 215 4.59 8.06 -5.97
N ILE A 216 5.29 7.11 -5.35
CA ILE A 216 6.75 7.02 -5.49
C ILE A 216 7.21 6.69 -6.91
N MET A 217 6.27 6.24 -7.75
CA MET A 217 6.50 5.90 -9.16
C MET A 217 6.30 7.08 -10.10
N ASP A 218 5.70 8.18 -9.63
CA ASP A 218 5.42 9.33 -10.48
C ASP A 218 6.66 10.19 -10.71
N VAL A 219 6.62 10.98 -11.78
CA VAL A 219 7.65 11.96 -12.07
C VAL A 219 7.51 13.19 -11.18
N ARG A 220 8.63 13.84 -10.87
CA ARG A 220 8.72 15.03 -10.00
C ARG A 220 7.76 16.16 -10.40
N ASN A 221 7.44 16.30 -11.68
CA ASN A 221 6.49 17.30 -12.18
C ASN A 221 5.04 17.04 -11.73
N GLU A 222 4.62 15.77 -11.60
CA GLU A 222 3.29 15.43 -11.10
C GLU A 222 3.15 15.80 -9.63
N TRP A 223 4.19 15.50 -8.83
CA TRP A 223 4.23 15.91 -7.42
C TRP A 223 4.15 17.44 -7.31
N MET A 224 4.93 18.15 -8.13
CA MET A 224 4.91 19.61 -8.16
C MET A 224 3.54 20.18 -8.55
N SER A 225 2.89 19.58 -9.55
CA SER A 225 1.53 19.96 -9.99
C SER A 225 0.52 19.79 -8.87
N LEU A 226 0.57 18.65 -8.16
CA LEU A 226 -0.26 18.41 -6.98
C LEU A 226 0.02 19.44 -5.89
N ILE A 227 1.28 19.61 -5.47
CA ILE A 227 1.67 20.53 -4.39
C ILE A 227 1.17 21.95 -4.63
N LYS A 228 1.23 22.43 -5.89
CA LYS A 228 0.68 23.74 -6.27
C LYS A 228 -0.84 23.85 -6.11
N LYS A 229 -1.56 22.74 -6.23
CA LYS A 229 -3.03 22.67 -6.23
C LYS A 229 -3.62 22.11 -4.93
N VAL A 230 -2.81 21.76 -3.94
CA VAL A 230 -3.29 21.17 -2.68
C VAL A 230 -4.38 22.04 -2.02
N SER A 231 -4.24 23.37 -2.05
CA SER A 231 -5.26 24.28 -1.52
C SER A 231 -6.61 24.21 -2.24
N GLN A 232 -6.63 23.84 -3.52
CA GLN A 232 -7.86 23.62 -4.28
C GLN A 232 -8.56 22.33 -3.81
N GLU A 233 -7.79 21.31 -3.44
CA GLU A 233 -8.33 20.06 -2.86
C GLU A 233 -8.94 20.30 -1.46
N ASP A 234 -8.50 21.31 -0.71
CA ASP A 234 -9.11 21.65 0.59
C ASP A 234 -10.56 22.09 0.44
N SER A 235 -10.91 22.79 -0.65
CA SER A 235 -12.30 23.15 -0.92
C SER A 235 -13.18 21.91 -1.07
N ALA A 236 -12.66 20.83 -1.65
CA ALA A 236 -13.36 19.56 -1.72
C ALA A 236 -13.53 18.96 -0.32
N LEU A 237 -12.49 18.95 0.51
CA LEU A 237 -12.56 18.45 1.90
C LEU A 237 -13.65 19.14 2.73
N VAL A 238 -13.77 20.46 2.61
CA VAL A 238 -14.81 21.25 3.29
C VAL A 238 -16.22 20.86 2.82
N MET A 239 -16.36 20.46 1.55
CA MET A 239 -17.65 20.11 0.97
C MET A 239 -18.09 18.66 1.23
N ILE A 240 -17.17 17.74 1.52
CA ILE A 240 -17.51 16.32 1.71
C ILE A 240 -18.63 16.13 2.76
N PRO A 241 -18.55 16.71 3.98
CA PRO A 241 -19.61 16.51 4.98
C PRO A 241 -21.00 16.95 4.50
N ASN A 242 -21.08 17.98 3.66
CA ASN A 242 -22.32 18.47 3.09
C ASN A 242 -22.89 17.45 2.08
N TYR A 243 -22.05 16.90 1.21
CA TYR A 243 -22.47 15.85 0.28
C TYR A 243 -22.84 14.55 1.00
N GLU A 244 -22.09 14.13 2.02
CA GLU A 244 -22.41 12.94 2.83
C GLU A 244 -23.76 13.13 3.53
N LYS A 245 -24.03 14.30 4.11
CA LYS A 245 -25.32 14.61 4.74
C LYS A 245 -26.47 14.66 3.74
N ALA A 246 -26.27 15.26 2.56
CA ALA A 246 -27.27 15.28 1.50
C ALA A 246 -27.62 13.87 1.01
N LEU A 247 -26.60 13.05 0.74
CA LEU A 247 -26.79 11.65 0.33
C LEU A 247 -27.45 10.81 1.42
N SER A 248 -27.04 10.98 2.67
CA SER A 248 -27.66 10.33 3.83
C SER A 248 -29.15 10.65 3.91
N SER A 249 -29.52 11.93 3.82
CA SER A 249 -30.91 12.38 3.92
C SER A 249 -31.81 11.80 2.82
N ILE A 250 -31.38 11.82 1.56
CA ILE A 250 -32.17 11.26 0.45
C ILE A 250 -32.24 9.71 0.48
N LEU A 251 -31.33 9.07 1.21
CA LEU A 251 -31.34 7.63 1.48
C LEU A 251 -31.86 7.32 2.89
N ARG A 252 -32.87 8.06 3.37
CA ARG A 252 -33.58 7.80 4.64
C ARG A 252 -32.64 7.78 5.85
N ASP A 253 -31.72 8.73 5.92
CA ASP A 253 -30.74 8.92 7.00
C ASP A 253 -29.77 7.73 7.21
N ILE A 254 -29.49 6.96 6.16
CA ILE A 254 -28.44 5.93 6.22
C ILE A 254 -27.06 6.56 6.52
N HIS A 255 -26.23 5.92 7.33
CA HIS A 255 -24.91 6.47 7.67
C HIS A 255 -23.93 6.28 6.52
N ILE A 256 -23.45 7.38 5.94
CA ILE A 256 -22.33 7.32 4.98
C ILE A 256 -21.05 7.05 5.77
N ARG A 257 -20.36 5.96 5.43
CA ARG A 257 -19.08 5.59 6.02
C ARG A 257 -17.98 5.54 4.98
N ARG A 258 -16.81 6.01 5.40
CA ARG A 258 -15.55 5.83 4.67
C ARG A 258 -14.88 4.60 5.28
N ARG A 259 -14.57 3.59 4.46
CA ARG A 259 -13.79 2.47 4.96
C ARG A 259 -12.35 2.87 5.16
N LYS A 260 -11.77 2.36 6.24
CA LYS A 260 -10.33 2.47 6.51
C LYS A 260 -9.49 1.95 5.33
N PHE A 261 -10.03 1.00 4.56
CA PHE A 261 -9.34 0.28 3.48
C PHE A 261 -9.96 0.50 2.10
N MET A 262 -10.56 1.67 1.84
CA MET A 262 -10.95 2.02 0.48
C MET A 262 -9.72 2.19 -0.43
N PRO A 263 -9.83 1.89 -1.74
CA PRO A 263 -8.87 2.36 -2.72
C PRO A 263 -8.62 3.85 -2.51
N LYS A 264 -7.34 4.26 -2.49
CA LYS A 264 -6.99 5.66 -2.26
C LYS A 264 -7.60 6.50 -3.39
N VAL A 265 -8.43 7.46 -2.99
CA VAL A 265 -9.18 8.35 -3.86
C VAL A 265 -8.92 9.79 -3.41
N SER A 266 -8.85 10.73 -4.34
CA SER A 266 -8.70 12.13 -3.97
C SER A 266 -9.98 12.69 -3.36
N ALA A 267 -9.87 13.72 -2.53
CA ALA A 267 -11.02 14.46 -1.99
C ALA A 267 -11.97 14.94 -3.10
N TYR A 268 -11.42 15.48 -4.19
CA TYR A 268 -12.21 15.91 -5.34
C TYR A 268 -12.97 14.75 -6.02
N GLN A 269 -12.31 13.62 -6.25
CA GLN A 269 -12.92 12.44 -6.84
C GLN A 269 -14.04 11.89 -5.96
N TYR A 270 -13.84 11.82 -4.64
CA TYR A 270 -14.87 11.37 -3.72
C TYR A 270 -16.09 12.30 -3.71
N CYS A 271 -15.89 13.62 -3.78
CA CYS A 271 -17.01 14.55 -3.99
C CYS A 271 -17.76 14.27 -5.29
N SER A 272 -17.06 13.94 -6.37
CA SER A 272 -17.68 13.56 -7.64
C SER A 272 -18.54 12.31 -7.50
N HIS A 273 -18.02 11.27 -6.84
CA HIS A 273 -18.75 10.03 -6.56
C HIS A 273 -20.03 10.28 -5.76
N LEU A 274 -19.96 11.09 -4.70
CA LEU A 274 -21.13 11.45 -3.90
C LEU A 274 -22.17 12.21 -4.73
N ARG A 275 -21.74 13.22 -5.51
CA ARG A 275 -22.64 14.01 -6.37
C ARG A 275 -23.35 13.13 -7.40
N GLN A 276 -22.66 12.18 -8.01
CA GLN A 276 -23.24 11.29 -9.01
C GLN A 276 -24.42 10.49 -8.44
N LEU A 277 -24.25 9.92 -7.24
CA LEU A 277 -25.34 9.22 -6.56
C LEU A 277 -26.45 10.17 -6.11
N ILE A 278 -26.11 11.34 -5.56
CA ILE A 278 -27.10 12.35 -5.17
C ILE A 278 -28.00 12.70 -6.35
N THR A 279 -27.42 12.96 -7.53
CA THR A 279 -28.16 13.24 -8.75
C THR A 279 -29.01 12.05 -9.18
N SER A 280 -28.43 10.84 -9.23
CA SER A 280 -29.16 9.63 -9.63
C SER A 280 -30.39 9.37 -8.75
N ILE A 281 -30.24 9.53 -7.43
CA ILE A 281 -31.31 9.33 -6.46
C ILE A 281 -32.32 10.48 -6.51
N GLY A 282 -31.85 11.72 -6.70
CA GLY A 282 -32.72 12.87 -6.92
C GLY A 282 -33.64 12.69 -8.14
N ASP A 283 -33.08 12.23 -9.26
CA ASP A 283 -33.83 11.93 -10.49
C ASP A 283 -34.82 10.79 -10.28
N PHE A 284 -34.45 9.77 -9.50
CA PHE A 284 -35.34 8.66 -9.14
C PHE A 284 -36.59 9.16 -8.41
N TYR A 285 -36.42 9.99 -7.37
CA TYR A 285 -37.55 10.60 -6.68
C TYR A 285 -38.31 11.61 -7.55
N GLY A 286 -37.62 12.39 -8.38
CA GLY A 286 -38.23 13.35 -9.29
C GLY A 286 -39.16 12.71 -10.32
N ARG A 287 -38.93 11.43 -10.67
CA ARG A 287 -39.83 10.62 -11.51
C ARG A 287 -41.01 10.00 -10.76
N GLY A 288 -41.16 10.30 -9.46
CA GLY A 288 -42.23 9.78 -8.61
C GLY A 288 -41.94 8.41 -8.00
N SER A 289 -40.76 7.83 -8.24
CA SER A 289 -40.34 6.57 -7.64
C SER A 289 -40.07 6.74 -6.14
N LYS A 290 -40.31 5.68 -5.36
CA LYS A 290 -40.13 5.67 -3.91
C LYS A 290 -39.49 4.37 -3.46
N PHE A 291 -38.97 4.36 -2.22
CA PHE A 291 -38.60 3.12 -1.56
C PHE A 291 -39.80 2.16 -1.47
N PRO A 292 -39.59 0.84 -1.61
CA PRO A 292 -40.64 -0.15 -1.42
C PRO A 292 -41.26 -0.06 -0.01
N PRO A 293 -42.56 -0.39 0.15
CA PRO A 293 -43.27 -0.23 1.43
C PRO A 293 -42.73 -1.08 2.59
N GLY A 294 -41.98 -2.15 2.30
CA GLY A 294 -41.33 -2.99 3.31
C GLY A 294 -40.05 -2.39 3.91
N VAL A 295 -39.54 -1.29 3.36
CA VAL A 295 -38.33 -0.63 3.86
C VAL A 295 -38.69 0.36 4.98
N PRO A 296 -37.99 0.34 6.13
CA PRO A 296 -38.21 1.31 7.20
C PRO A 296 -38.09 2.76 6.73
N GLU A 297 -38.86 3.66 7.33
CA GLU A 297 -38.79 5.11 7.04
C GLU A 297 -37.43 5.73 7.40
N SER A 298 -36.66 5.07 8.27
CA SER A 298 -35.29 5.45 8.59
C SER A 298 -34.34 4.25 8.52
N LEU A 299 -33.20 4.46 7.87
CA LEU A 299 -32.09 3.52 7.72
C LEU A 299 -30.89 3.89 8.60
N GLN A 300 -31.07 4.72 9.64
CA GLN A 300 -29.99 5.12 10.56
C GLN A 300 -29.26 3.94 11.22
N LYS A 301 -29.85 2.76 11.32
CA LYS A 301 -29.13 1.59 11.84
C LYS A 301 -28.03 1.08 10.89
N TYR A 302 -28.15 1.38 9.60
CA TYR A 302 -27.30 0.83 8.55
C TYR A 302 -26.22 1.83 8.11
N GLU A 303 -25.17 1.28 7.53
CA GLU A 303 -24.05 2.02 6.99
C GLU A 303 -23.89 1.71 5.50
N ILE A 304 -23.57 2.72 4.70
CA ILE A 304 -23.27 2.58 3.28
C ILE A 304 -21.92 3.22 2.94
N VAL A 305 -21.18 2.54 2.06
CA VAL A 305 -19.85 2.94 1.59
C VAL A 305 -19.93 3.20 0.10
N ILE A 306 -19.45 4.36 -0.32
CA ILE A 306 -19.46 4.78 -1.72
C ILE A 306 -18.09 4.51 -2.33
N GLU A 307 -18.05 3.65 -3.34
CA GLU A 307 -16.84 3.30 -4.07
C GLU A 307 -16.80 3.94 -5.48
N PRO A 308 -15.64 3.95 -6.14
CA PRO A 308 -15.52 4.41 -7.53
C PRO A 308 -16.46 3.66 -8.49
N GLU A 309 -16.59 4.14 -9.72
CA GLU A 309 -17.54 3.63 -10.72
C GLU A 309 -17.43 2.11 -11.00
N ALA A 310 -16.25 1.53 -10.81
CA ALA A 310 -16.00 0.09 -10.99
C ALA A 310 -16.15 -0.72 -9.69
N GLY A 311 -16.68 -0.12 -8.62
CA GLY A 311 -16.92 -0.77 -7.34
C GLY A 311 -18.08 -1.80 -7.39
N PRO A 312 -18.15 -2.71 -6.43
CA PRO A 312 -19.22 -3.70 -6.36
C PRO A 312 -20.50 -3.12 -5.72
N LEU A 313 -21.65 -3.65 -6.13
CA LEU A 313 -22.90 -3.51 -5.38
C LEU A 313 -23.07 -4.77 -4.51
N MET A 314 -22.81 -4.67 -3.21
CA MET A 314 -22.84 -5.83 -2.30
C MET A 314 -23.02 -5.43 -0.83
N VAL A 315 -23.36 -6.40 0.02
CA VAL A 315 -23.25 -6.28 1.49
C VAL A 315 -21.89 -6.83 1.90
N SER A 316 -21.16 -6.10 2.74
CA SER A 316 -19.87 -6.58 3.24
C SER A 316 -20.02 -7.61 4.36
N PRO A 317 -18.95 -8.36 4.68
CA PRO A 317 -18.92 -9.23 5.86
C PRO A 317 -19.13 -8.49 7.19
N THR A 318 -19.09 -7.16 7.21
CA THR A 318 -19.37 -6.33 8.40
C THR A 318 -20.80 -5.77 8.39
N GLY A 319 -21.63 -6.17 7.43
CA GLY A 319 -23.02 -5.72 7.26
C GLY A 319 -23.18 -4.31 6.71
N GLN A 320 -22.14 -3.74 6.08
CA GLN A 320 -22.24 -2.44 5.41
C GLN A 320 -22.65 -2.63 3.96
N PHE A 321 -23.54 -1.78 3.46
CA PHE A 321 -23.80 -1.70 2.03
C PHE A 321 -22.59 -1.08 1.32
N ILE A 322 -22.20 -1.63 0.17
CA ILE A 322 -21.21 -1.06 -0.73
C ILE A 322 -21.92 -0.82 -2.05
N THR A 323 -21.71 0.37 -2.61
CA THR A 323 -22.23 0.70 -3.94
C THR A 323 -21.18 1.44 -4.76
N PRO A 324 -21.06 1.16 -6.07
CA PRO A 324 -20.33 2.06 -6.95
C PRO A 324 -21.10 3.38 -7.09
N SER A 325 -20.36 4.46 -7.29
CA SER A 325 -20.91 5.79 -7.58
C SER A 325 -21.74 5.86 -8.86
N SER A 326 -21.53 4.93 -9.78
CA SER A 326 -22.26 4.79 -11.04
C SER A 326 -23.56 3.97 -10.92
N CYS A 327 -23.86 3.40 -9.74
CA CYS A 327 -25.04 2.55 -9.56
C CYS A 327 -26.33 3.33 -9.84
N PRO A 328 -27.21 2.83 -10.73
CA PRO A 328 -28.53 3.42 -10.91
C PRO A 328 -29.35 3.39 -9.62
N ALA A 329 -29.98 4.51 -9.26
CA ALA A 329 -30.74 4.61 -8.01
C ALA A 329 -31.83 3.55 -7.83
N GLY A 330 -32.51 3.14 -8.90
CA GLY A 330 -33.50 2.05 -8.83
C GLY A 330 -32.90 0.72 -8.42
N GLU A 331 -31.71 0.39 -8.93
CA GLU A 331 -30.98 -0.82 -8.55
C GLU A 331 -30.49 -0.73 -7.10
N LEU A 332 -29.94 0.42 -6.70
CA LEU A 332 -29.48 0.66 -5.32
C LEU A 332 -30.62 0.53 -4.30
N VAL A 333 -31.77 1.17 -4.58
CA VAL A 333 -32.95 1.14 -3.70
C VAL A 333 -33.50 -0.28 -3.59
N ALA A 334 -33.62 -1.00 -4.71
CA ALA A 334 -34.07 -2.39 -4.71
C ALA A 334 -33.09 -3.31 -3.96
N PHE A 335 -31.78 -3.10 -4.15
CA PHE A 335 -30.73 -3.85 -3.48
C PHE A 335 -30.76 -3.65 -1.97
N ILE A 336 -30.84 -2.39 -1.49
CA ILE A 336 -30.97 -2.10 -0.06
C ILE A 336 -32.21 -2.80 0.50
N ALA A 337 -33.36 -2.70 -0.18
CA ALA A 337 -34.61 -3.28 0.27
C ALA A 337 -34.55 -4.81 0.45
N SER A 338 -33.87 -5.52 -0.46
CA SER A 338 -33.79 -6.99 -0.43
C SER A 338 -32.73 -7.54 0.52
N HIS A 339 -31.83 -6.71 1.06
CA HIS A 339 -30.69 -7.17 1.87
C HIS A 339 -30.64 -6.57 3.29
N LEU A 340 -31.73 -5.94 3.78
CA LEU A 340 -31.80 -5.40 5.14
C LEU A 340 -31.60 -6.46 6.23
N ASP A 341 -32.20 -7.64 6.04
CA ASP A 341 -32.12 -8.74 7.02
C ASP A 341 -30.70 -9.33 7.07
N GLU A 342 -30.08 -9.54 5.91
CA GLU A 342 -28.68 -9.99 5.80
C GLU A 342 -27.73 -8.98 6.46
N ALA A 343 -27.86 -7.70 6.13
CA ALA A 343 -27.04 -6.65 6.73
C ALA A 343 -27.21 -6.62 8.26
N THR A 344 -28.43 -6.81 8.76
CA THR A 344 -28.71 -6.86 10.20
C THR A 344 -28.02 -8.04 10.88
N LEU A 345 -28.07 -9.22 10.27
CA LEU A 345 -27.40 -10.42 10.77
C LEU A 345 -25.88 -10.22 10.83
N LEU A 346 -25.27 -9.78 9.73
CA LEU A 346 -23.83 -9.58 9.61
C LEU A 346 -23.29 -8.50 10.54
N MET A 347 -24.02 -7.39 10.72
CA MET A 347 -23.64 -6.35 11.69
C MET A 347 -23.64 -6.89 13.13
N THR A 348 -24.63 -7.72 13.47
CA THR A 348 -24.76 -8.31 14.81
C THR A 348 -23.61 -9.27 15.07
N GLU A 349 -23.32 -10.16 14.12
CA GLU A 349 -22.20 -11.10 14.21
C GLU A 349 -20.84 -10.37 14.30
N TYR A 350 -20.64 -9.36 13.45
CA TYR A 350 -19.41 -8.56 13.46
C TYR A 350 -19.20 -7.84 14.80
N SER A 351 -20.26 -7.27 15.39
CA SER A 351 -20.20 -6.60 16.69
C SER A 351 -19.72 -7.56 17.79
N ILE A 352 -20.31 -8.77 17.86
CA ILE A 352 -19.92 -9.80 18.81
C ILE A 352 -18.46 -10.21 18.59
N ASN A 353 -18.10 -10.56 17.36
CA ASN A 353 -16.76 -11.03 17.03
C ASN A 353 -15.68 -9.96 17.32
N LYS A 354 -15.95 -8.69 17.07
CA LYS A 354 -15.02 -7.59 17.38
C LYS A 354 -14.66 -7.53 18.86
N HIS A 355 -15.63 -7.75 19.75
CA HIS A 355 -15.40 -7.76 21.19
C HIS A 355 -14.60 -8.99 21.63
N VAL A 356 -14.93 -10.17 21.11
CA VAL A 356 -14.23 -11.43 21.38
C VAL A 356 -12.78 -11.38 20.88
N GLU A 357 -12.57 -10.89 19.65
CA GLU A 357 -11.25 -10.70 19.06
C GLU A 357 -10.37 -9.82 19.95
N LYS A 358 -10.88 -8.65 20.37
CA LYS A 358 -10.12 -7.70 21.19
C LYS A 358 -9.74 -8.27 22.55
N ALA A 359 -10.61 -9.08 23.16
CA ALA A 359 -10.32 -9.74 24.43
C ALA A 359 -9.22 -10.80 24.27
N LEU A 360 -9.36 -11.68 23.28
CA LEU A 360 -8.39 -12.74 23.00
C LEU A 360 -7.03 -12.19 22.56
N HIS A 361 -7.03 -11.14 21.73
CA HIS A 361 -5.82 -10.44 21.31
C HIS A 361 -5.01 -9.95 22.51
N LYS A 362 -5.66 -9.24 23.43
CA LYS A 362 -5.02 -8.76 24.67
C LYS A 362 -4.47 -9.90 25.53
N GLU A 363 -5.22 -10.99 25.64
CA GLU A 363 -4.78 -12.15 26.42
C GLU A 363 -3.55 -12.83 25.78
N VAL A 364 -3.51 -12.97 24.46
CA VAL A 364 -2.32 -13.48 23.75
C VAL A 364 -1.13 -12.56 23.98
N VAL A 365 -1.28 -11.24 23.78
CA VAL A 365 -0.20 -10.27 23.99
C VAL A 365 0.37 -10.39 25.41
N LYS A 366 -0.51 -10.45 26.41
CA LYS A 366 -0.12 -10.57 27.82
C LYS A 366 0.55 -11.91 28.14
N ARG A 367 -0.06 -13.03 27.75
CA ARG A 367 0.40 -14.39 28.12
C ARG A 367 1.72 -14.77 27.45
N PHE A 368 1.99 -14.22 26.27
CA PHE A 368 3.25 -14.45 25.55
C PHE A 368 4.28 -13.34 25.76
N GLY A 369 3.94 -12.27 26.50
CA GLY A 369 4.84 -11.12 26.71
C GLY A 369 5.21 -10.41 25.40
N LEU A 370 4.28 -10.37 24.43
CA LEU A 370 4.53 -9.72 23.13
C LEU A 370 4.56 -8.20 23.31
N LEU A 371 5.45 -7.53 22.57
CA LEU A 371 5.37 -6.06 22.45
C LEU A 371 4.13 -5.63 21.66
N ASP A 372 3.84 -6.34 20.57
CA ASP A 372 2.67 -6.08 19.72
C ASP A 372 2.29 -7.34 18.94
N LEU A 373 0.99 -7.47 18.64
CA LEU A 373 0.43 -8.52 17.79
C LEU A 373 -0.34 -7.83 16.67
N ARG A 374 0.18 -7.89 15.45
CA ARG A 374 -0.46 -7.27 14.29
C ARG A 374 -1.08 -8.33 13.39
N LYS A 375 -2.22 -7.98 12.81
CA LYS A 375 -2.86 -8.76 11.76
C LYS A 375 -2.84 -7.97 10.46
N ASP A 376 -2.73 -8.67 9.35
CA ASP A 376 -2.97 -8.10 8.03
C ASP A 376 -4.43 -7.68 7.89
N ASP A 377 -4.68 -6.66 7.07
CA ASP A 377 -6.00 -6.06 6.88
C ASP A 377 -7.00 -7.03 6.21
N SER A 378 -6.51 -8.07 5.52
CA SER A 378 -7.34 -9.13 4.95
C SER A 378 -7.90 -10.11 5.99
N ILE A 379 -7.42 -10.08 7.23
CA ILE A 379 -7.82 -11.03 8.28
C ILE A 379 -9.06 -10.55 9.03
N THR A 380 -10.18 -11.24 8.80
CA THR A 380 -11.44 -10.99 9.49
C THR A 380 -11.33 -11.27 11.00
N PRO A 381 -12.19 -10.63 11.84
CA PRO A 381 -12.24 -10.95 13.27
C PRO A 381 -12.38 -12.44 13.58
N ALA A 382 -13.19 -13.18 12.81
CA ALA A 382 -13.39 -14.61 13.00
C ALA A 382 -12.08 -15.42 12.84
N TYR A 383 -11.29 -15.13 11.81
CA TYR A 383 -9.99 -15.78 11.63
C TYR A 383 -9.00 -15.39 12.74
N MET A 384 -9.00 -14.12 13.16
CA MET A 384 -8.14 -13.68 14.26
C MET A 384 -8.52 -14.33 15.59
N ILE A 385 -9.80 -14.47 15.89
CA ILE A 385 -10.32 -15.20 17.06
C ILE A 385 -9.79 -16.64 17.05
N SER A 386 -9.98 -17.36 15.94
CA SER A 386 -9.50 -18.73 15.79
C SER A 386 -7.99 -18.84 15.98
N CYS A 387 -7.22 -17.91 15.41
CA CYS A 387 -5.78 -17.83 15.58
C CYS A 387 -5.40 -17.63 17.06
N CYS A 388 -5.96 -16.61 17.73
CA CYS A 388 -5.70 -16.32 19.12
C CYS A 388 -6.06 -17.49 20.05
N GLN A 389 -7.22 -18.12 19.83
CA GLN A 389 -7.62 -19.32 20.59
C GLN A 389 -6.59 -20.43 20.42
N ARG A 390 -6.17 -20.73 19.19
CA ARG A 390 -5.16 -21.76 18.91
C ARG A 390 -3.80 -21.44 19.56
N LEU A 391 -3.40 -20.17 19.59
CA LEU A 391 -2.18 -19.73 20.27
C LEU A 391 -2.28 -19.97 21.78
N LEU A 392 -3.38 -19.54 22.41
CA LEU A 392 -3.59 -19.69 23.85
C LEU A 392 -3.62 -21.16 24.27
N THR A 393 -4.29 -22.03 23.51
CA THR A 393 -4.35 -23.48 23.78
C THR A 393 -2.99 -24.15 23.66
N ARG A 394 -2.05 -23.60 22.87
CA ARG A 394 -0.69 -24.15 22.68
C ARG A 394 0.39 -23.41 23.47
N SER A 395 -0.01 -22.57 24.43
CA SER A 395 0.91 -21.67 25.15
C SER A 395 2.06 -22.40 25.86
N GLU A 396 1.84 -23.57 26.44
CA GLU A 396 2.89 -24.33 27.13
C GLU A 396 3.93 -24.93 26.17
N GLN A 397 3.51 -25.40 24.99
CA GLN A 397 4.43 -25.95 23.98
C GLN A 397 5.33 -24.89 23.36
N LEU A 398 4.81 -23.65 23.28
CA LEU A 398 5.55 -22.47 22.84
C LEU A 398 6.53 -21.97 23.92
N HIS A 399 6.17 -22.07 25.21
CA HIS A 399 7.06 -21.73 26.33
C HIS A 399 8.20 -22.74 26.51
N VAL A 400 7.93 -24.04 26.42
CA VAL A 400 8.93 -25.12 26.66
C VAL A 400 10.09 -25.10 25.65
N LYS A 401 9.88 -24.63 24.40
CA LYS A 401 10.96 -24.45 23.42
C LYS A 401 11.63 -23.06 23.48
N GLY A 402 11.07 -22.09 24.21
CA GLY A 402 11.69 -20.79 24.47
C GLY A 402 12.79 -20.85 25.54
N TYR A 403 12.72 -21.79 26.48
CA TYR A 403 13.73 -21.92 27.55
C TYR A 403 15.08 -22.47 27.08
N CYS A 404 15.15 -23.22 25.98
CA CYS A 404 16.43 -23.63 25.39
C CYS A 404 17.06 -22.53 24.51
N ALA A 405 16.38 -21.39 24.34
CA ALA A 405 16.86 -20.27 23.54
C ALA A 405 16.50 -18.93 24.19
N TYR A 406 17.15 -18.61 25.32
CA TYR A 406 17.23 -17.28 25.95
C TYR A 406 15.89 -16.54 26.28
N PRO A 407 15.80 -15.88 27.45
CA PRO A 407 14.59 -15.16 27.88
C PRO A 407 14.42 -13.81 27.16
N GLY A 408 14.29 -13.81 25.83
CA GLY A 408 14.19 -12.59 25.01
C GLY A 408 13.49 -12.75 23.66
N ILE A 409 12.98 -13.94 23.30
CA ILE A 409 12.41 -14.19 21.97
C ILE A 409 11.09 -13.45 21.72
N PHE A 410 10.33 -13.09 22.75
CA PHE A 410 9.02 -12.44 22.59
C PHE A 410 9.04 -10.91 22.67
N ASN A 411 10.23 -10.28 22.70
CA ASN A 411 10.37 -8.82 22.65
C ASN A 411 10.26 -8.23 21.23
N HIS A 412 9.49 -8.83 20.31
CA HIS A 412 9.36 -8.32 18.93
C HIS A 412 7.96 -8.55 18.32
N GLU A 413 7.59 -7.68 17.38
CA GLU A 413 6.31 -7.67 16.65
C GLU A 413 6.12 -8.98 15.86
N LEU A 414 5.06 -9.73 16.16
CA LEU A 414 4.62 -10.85 15.32
C LEU A 414 3.67 -10.33 14.24
N PHE A 415 4.09 -10.49 12.98
CA PHE A 415 3.24 -10.25 11.81
C PHE A 415 2.71 -11.57 11.28
N PHE A 416 1.39 -11.74 11.32
CA PHE A 416 0.71 -12.81 10.59
C PHE A 416 0.23 -12.24 9.25
N VAL A 417 0.70 -12.86 8.16
CA VAL A 417 0.21 -12.65 6.79
C VAL A 417 -0.94 -13.61 6.52
#